data_AF-A0A7C1F6T0-F1
#
_entry.id   AF-A0A7C1F6T0-F1
#
_cell.length_a   1.000
_cell.length_b   1.000
_cell.length_c   1.000
_cell.angle_alpha   90.00
_cell.angle_beta   90.00
_cell.angle_gamma   90.00
#
_symmetry.space_group_name_H-M   'P 1'
#
loop_
_entity.id
_entity.type
_entity.pdbx_description
1 polymer ?
#
loop_
_entity_poly.entity_id
_entity_poly.type
_entity_poly.pdbx_seq_one_letter_code
_entity_poly.pdbx_strand_id
1 'polypeptide(L)'
;MTTREQMAEQVEGTAQKAKEQARPMEEQLRQGAENVRQSVASGLHAAAERIRQQGTAAERPELASRVAQPLERGAQYLGSRSLPQIREDVTRSAREHPFWTAVGVFAAAFLLGRLLRRR
;
A
#
# COMPACT_ATOMS: atom_id res chain seq x y z
N MET A 1 3.44 -18.20 -38.95
CA MET A 1 3.93 -17.65 -37.68
C MET A 1 2.99 -16.55 -37.27
N THR A 2 2.25 -16.75 -36.19
CA THR A 2 1.17 -15.87 -35.76
C THR A 2 1.69 -14.81 -34.80
N THR A 3 1.14 -13.60 -34.87
CA THR A 3 1.50 -12.40 -34.07
C THR A 3 1.55 -12.62 -32.55
N ARG A 4 0.92 -13.70 -32.05
CA ARG A 4 0.93 -14.09 -30.64
C ARG A 4 2.24 -14.72 -30.19
N GLU A 5 2.93 -15.47 -31.06
CA GLU A 5 4.20 -16.12 -30.72
C GLU A 5 5.34 -15.09 -30.60
N GLN A 6 5.37 -14.10 -31.50
CA GLN A 6 6.36 -13.02 -31.45
C GLN A 6 6.18 -12.10 -30.24
N MET A 7 4.93 -11.86 -29.80
CA MET A 7 4.67 -11.12 -28.57
C MET A 7 5.10 -11.91 -27.33
N ALA A 8 4.85 -13.22 -27.28
CA ALA A 8 5.24 -14.04 -26.15
C ALA A 8 6.76 -14.05 -25.95
N GLU A 9 7.51 -14.21 -27.04
CA GLU A 9 8.97 -14.28 -27.01
C GLU A 9 9.62 -12.92 -26.67
N GLN A 10 9.06 -11.81 -27.16
CA GLN A 10 9.51 -10.47 -26.76
C GLN A 10 9.23 -10.17 -25.29
N VAL A 11 8.07 -10.60 -24.77
CA VAL A 11 7.70 -10.42 -23.35
C VAL A 11 8.60 -11.26 -22.45
N GLU A 12 8.94 -12.48 -22.83
CA GLU A 12 9.86 -13.33 -22.05
C GLU A 12 11.28 -12.76 -21.99
N GLY A 13 11.81 -12.30 -23.13
CA GLY A 13 13.14 -11.70 -23.19
C GLY A 13 13.27 -10.40 -22.41
N THR A 14 12.22 -9.57 -22.40
CA THR A 14 12.17 -8.34 -21.56
C THR A 14 11.95 -8.66 -20.08
N ALA A 15 11.12 -9.65 -19.75
CA ALA A 15 10.88 -10.07 -18.38
C ALA A 15 12.14 -10.65 -17.71
N GLN A 16 12.96 -11.41 -18.44
CA GLN A 16 14.21 -11.96 -17.91
C GLN A 16 15.26 -10.89 -17.66
N LYS A 17 15.47 -9.96 -18.62
CA LYS A 17 16.41 -8.83 -18.44
C LYS A 17 15.97 -7.90 -17.32
N ALA A 18 14.67 -7.68 -17.16
CA ALA A 18 14.12 -6.91 -16.04
C ALA A 18 14.37 -7.61 -14.69
N LYS A 19 14.25 -8.94 -14.62
CA LYS A 19 14.51 -9.72 -13.39
C LYS A 19 15.97 -9.64 -12.94
N GLU A 20 16.93 -9.67 -13.87
CA GLU A 20 18.36 -9.62 -13.54
C GLU A 20 18.77 -8.23 -13.01
N GLN A 21 18.24 -7.15 -13.61
CA GLN A 21 18.45 -5.79 -13.10
C GLN A 21 17.70 -5.50 -11.80
N ALA A 22 16.60 -6.22 -11.52
CA ALA A 22 15.78 -6.01 -10.34
C ALA A 22 16.40 -6.53 -9.05
N ARG A 23 17.33 -7.50 -9.08
CA ARG A 23 17.93 -8.08 -7.86
C ARG A 23 18.62 -7.07 -6.94
N PRO A 24 19.59 -6.25 -7.40
CA PRO A 24 20.21 -5.23 -6.54
C PRO A 24 19.23 -4.11 -6.15
N MET A 25 18.21 -3.89 -6.98
CA MET A 25 17.15 -2.91 -6.72
C MET A 25 16.18 -3.40 -5.64
N GLU A 26 15.98 -4.71 -5.50
CA GLU A 26 15.06 -5.30 -4.53
C GLU A 26 15.50 -5.03 -3.08
N GLU A 27 16.79 -5.11 -2.77
CA GLU A 27 17.30 -4.84 -1.42
C GLU A 27 17.14 -3.37 -1.02
N GLN A 28 17.45 -2.44 -1.94
CA GLN A 28 17.23 -1.01 -1.73
C GLN A 28 15.74 -0.68 -1.59
N LEU A 29 14.90 -1.31 -2.41
CA LEU A 29 13.44 -1.19 -2.32
C LEU A 29 12.91 -1.75 -1.00
N ARG A 30 13.45 -2.86 -0.49
CA ARG A 30 13.04 -3.41 0.81
C ARG A 30 13.33 -2.43 1.94
N GLN A 31 14.53 -1.87 1.99
CA GLN A 31 14.89 -0.88 3.02
C GLN A 31 14.07 0.41 2.87
N GLY A 32 13.91 0.90 1.64
CA GLY A 32 13.08 2.07 1.36
C GLY A 32 11.61 1.85 1.74
N ALA A 33 11.05 0.70 1.38
CA ALA A 33 9.69 0.33 1.71
C ALA A 33 9.49 0.18 3.22
N GLU A 34 10.49 -0.32 3.96
CA GLU A 34 10.43 -0.46 5.41
C GLU A 34 10.36 0.90 6.10
N ASN A 35 11.15 1.87 5.63
CA ASN A 35 11.09 3.25 6.09
C ASN A 35 9.75 3.91 5.75
N VAL A 36 9.23 3.67 4.54
CA VAL A 36 7.90 4.15 4.13
C VAL A 36 6.81 3.53 5.01
N ARG A 37 6.88 2.22 5.29
CA ARG A 37 5.94 1.51 6.18
C ARG A 37 5.89 2.18 7.55
N GLN A 38 7.04 2.39 8.18
CA GLN A 38 7.13 3.04 9.50
C GLN A 38 6.62 4.48 9.47
N SER A 39 6.93 5.23 8.41
CA SER A 39 6.45 6.60 8.22
C SER A 39 4.94 6.66 8.06
N VAL A 40 4.36 5.74 7.28
CA VAL A 40 2.91 5.63 7.10
C VAL A 40 2.24 5.21 8.41
N ALA A 41 2.77 4.22 9.11
CA ALA A 41 2.24 3.79 10.41
C ALA A 41 2.21 4.96 11.42
N SER A 42 3.31 5.71 11.52
CA SER A 42 3.41 6.88 12.39
C SER A 42 2.43 7.98 11.97
N GLY A 43 2.31 8.23 10.66
CA GLY A 43 1.37 9.21 10.12
C GLY A 43 -0.10 8.85 10.37
N LEU A 44 -0.45 7.57 10.25
CA LEU A 44 -1.79 7.06 10.55
C LEU A 44 -2.11 7.21 12.05
N HIS A 45 -1.16 6.87 12.92
CA HIS A 45 -1.34 7.04 14.36
C HIS A 45 -1.51 8.53 14.74
N ALA A 46 -0.67 9.41 14.19
CA ALA A 46 -0.80 10.85 14.40
C ALA A 46 -2.12 11.43 13.86
N ALA A 47 -2.61 10.91 12.72
CA ALA A 47 -3.90 11.30 12.17
C ALA A 47 -5.06 10.84 13.08
N ALA A 48 -5.02 9.59 13.56
CA ALA A 48 -6.01 9.06 14.51
C ALA A 48 -6.08 9.93 15.77
N GLU A 49 -4.92 10.30 16.31
CA GLU A 49 -4.82 11.14 17.51
C GLU A 49 -5.37 12.55 17.28
N ARG A 50 -5.02 13.18 16.15
CA ARG A 50 -5.58 14.50 15.78
C ARG A 50 -7.11 14.46 15.63
N ILE A 51 -7.64 13.40 15.02
CA ILE A 51 -9.09 13.25 14.85
C ILE A 51 -9.76 13.11 16.22
N ARG A 52 -9.21 12.33 17.15
CA ARG A 52 -9.70 12.24 18.53
C ARG A 52 -9.71 13.59 19.22
N GLN A 53 -8.59 14.32 19.18
CA GLN A 53 -8.46 15.63 19.80
C GLN A 53 -9.49 16.63 19.24
N GLN A 54 -9.65 16.67 17.91
CA GLN A 54 -10.65 17.50 17.25
C GLN A 54 -12.08 17.09 17.61
N GLY A 55 -12.35 15.78 17.72
CA GLY A 55 -13.64 15.27 18.17
C GLY A 55 -14.00 15.68 19.58
N THR A 56 -13.05 15.59 20.51
CA THR A 56 -13.23 16.04 21.89
C THR A 56 -13.49 17.55 21.95
N ALA A 57 -12.72 18.34 21.19
CA ALA A 57 -12.91 19.79 21.10
C ALA A 57 -14.27 20.19 20.47
N ALA A 58 -14.80 19.36 19.57
CA ALA A 58 -16.09 19.57 18.93
C ALA A 58 -17.27 18.89 19.66
N GLU A 59 -17.07 18.41 20.89
CA GLU A 59 -18.06 17.68 21.70
C GLU A 59 -18.66 16.44 21.00
N ARG A 60 -17.91 15.84 20.07
CA ARG A 60 -18.28 14.64 19.30
C ARG A 60 -17.23 13.53 19.42
N PRO A 61 -16.84 13.11 20.64
CA PRO A 61 -15.77 12.13 20.85
C PRO A 61 -16.09 10.74 20.26
N GLU A 62 -17.37 10.36 20.26
CA GLU A 62 -17.88 9.11 19.67
C GLU A 62 -17.59 9.01 18.17
N LEU A 63 -17.93 10.06 17.42
CA LEU A 63 -17.75 10.09 15.96
C LEU A 63 -16.27 10.10 15.60
N ALA A 64 -15.47 10.90 16.31
CA ALA A 64 -14.03 10.90 16.12
C ALA A 64 -13.40 9.54 16.42
N SER A 65 -13.83 8.86 17.47
CA SER A 65 -13.33 7.52 17.81
C SER A 65 -13.65 6.50 16.71
N ARG A 66 -14.85 6.56 16.11
CA ARG A 66 -15.23 5.69 14.98
C ARG A 66 -14.35 5.90 13.75
N VAL A 67 -13.93 7.14 13.47
CA VAL A 67 -13.07 7.46 12.33
C VAL A 67 -11.59 7.20 12.63
N ALA A 68 -11.16 7.41 13.88
CA ALA A 68 -9.79 7.17 14.32
C ALA A 68 -9.46 5.67 14.43
N GLN A 69 -10.42 4.82 14.80
CA GLN A 69 -10.22 3.38 14.98
C GLN A 69 -9.65 2.65 13.75
N PRO A 70 -10.16 2.84 12.52
CA PRO A 70 -9.55 2.26 11.32
C PRO A 70 -8.10 2.71 11.10
N LEU A 71 -7.79 3.98 11.38
CA LEU A 71 -6.43 4.52 11.24
C LEU A 71 -5.48 3.91 12.27
N GLU A 72 -5.93 3.77 13.51
CA GLU A 72 -5.19 3.11 14.60
C GLU A 72 -4.88 1.65 14.25
N ARG A 73 -5.90 0.90 13.80
CA ARG A 73 -5.73 -0.49 13.36
C ARG A 73 -4.79 -0.60 12.18
N GLY A 74 -4.88 0.32 11.22
CA GLY A 74 -3.94 0.41 10.11
C GLY A 74 -2.52 0.66 10.59
N ALA A 75 -2.31 1.63 11.49
CA ALA A 75 -1.01 1.95 12.07
C ALA A 75 -0.41 0.77 12.83
N GLN A 76 -1.19 0.11 13.67
CA GLN A 76 -0.77 -1.07 14.42
C GLN A 76 -0.42 -2.22 13.48
N TYR A 77 -1.27 -2.53 12.51
CA TYR A 77 -1.01 -3.58 11.53
C TYR A 77 0.26 -3.31 10.72
N LEU A 78 0.39 -2.08 10.21
CA LEU A 78 1.57 -1.64 9.46
C LEU A 78 2.82 -1.61 10.32
N GLY A 79 2.73 -1.34 11.64
CA GLY A 79 3.86 -1.28 12.56
C GLY A 79 4.30 -2.65 13.10
N SER A 80 3.36 -3.58 13.29
CA SER A 80 3.62 -4.89 13.88
C SER A 80 4.01 -5.97 12.86
N ARG A 81 3.68 -5.78 11.57
CA ARG A 81 3.95 -6.77 10.52
C ARG A 81 5.11 -6.34 9.63
N SER A 82 5.97 -7.30 9.27
CA SER A 82 7.02 -7.06 8.28
C SER A 82 6.44 -6.96 6.87
N LEU A 83 7.13 -6.25 5.98
CA LEU A 83 6.75 -6.13 4.56
C LEU A 83 6.40 -7.46 3.88
N PRO A 84 7.18 -8.54 4.04
CA PRO A 84 6.85 -9.84 3.46
C PRO A 84 5.51 -10.38 3.93
N GLN A 85 5.21 -10.24 5.23
CA GLN A 85 3.94 -10.69 5.82
C GLN A 85 2.77 -9.88 5.28
N ILE A 86 2.90 -8.55 5.21
CA ILE A 86 1.87 -7.66 4.64
C ILE A 86 1.59 -8.04 3.19
N ARG A 87 2.63 -8.27 2.40
CA ARG A 87 2.50 -8.69 0.99
C ARG A 87 1.73 -10.00 0.88
N GLU A 88 2.05 -10.98 1.73
CA GLU A 88 1.38 -12.28 1.71
C GLU A 88 -0.10 -12.15 2.08
N ASP A 89 -0.42 -11.41 3.13
CA ASP A 89 -1.78 -11.14 3.58
C ASP A 89 -2.60 -10.42 2.49
N VAL A 90 -2.01 -9.41 1.82
CA VAL A 90 -2.63 -8.72 0.68
C VAL A 90 -2.87 -9.68 -0.49
N THR A 91 -1.90 -10.55 -0.79
CA THR A 91 -2.03 -11.54 -1.87
C THR A 91 -3.14 -12.54 -1.58
N ARG A 92 -3.28 -12.98 -0.32
CA ARG A 92 -4.37 -13.86 0.11
C ARG A 92 -5.72 -13.16 0.00
N SER A 93 -5.83 -11.94 0.54
CA SER A 93 -7.06 -11.13 0.44
C SER A 93 -7.44 -10.83 -1.01
N ALA A 94 -6.46 -10.66 -1.90
CA ALA A 94 -6.70 -10.46 -3.33
C ALA A 94 -7.37 -11.66 -4.00
N ARG A 95 -7.01 -12.87 -3.57
CA ARG A 95 -7.59 -14.11 -4.08
C ARG A 95 -8.99 -14.36 -3.52
N GLU A 96 -9.20 -14.03 -2.25
CA GLU A 96 -10.48 -14.23 -1.56
C GLU A 96 -11.52 -13.17 -1.96
N HIS A 97 -11.09 -11.92 -2.19
CA HIS A 97 -11.96 -10.78 -2.46
C HIS A 97 -11.43 -9.94 -3.64
N PRO A 98 -11.50 -10.45 -4.88
CA PRO A 98 -10.91 -9.79 -6.05
C PRO A 98 -11.55 -8.42 -6.34
N PHE A 99 -12.87 -8.29 -6.18
CA PHE A 99 -13.58 -7.03 -6.41
C PHE A 99 -13.13 -5.91 -5.45
N TRP A 100 -13.10 -6.21 -4.15
CA TRP A 100 -12.66 -5.23 -3.13
C TRP A 100 -11.19 -4.84 -3.30
N THR A 101 -10.37 -5.80 -3.72
CA THR A 101 -8.96 -5.55 -4.00
C THR A 101 -8.79 -4.62 -5.20
N ALA A 102 -9.54 -4.82 -6.29
CA ALA A 102 -9.50 -3.93 -7.44
C ALA A 102 -9.88 -2.49 -7.07
N VAL A 103 -10.93 -2.32 -6.26
CA VAL A 103 -11.34 -1.00 -5.73
C VAL A 103 -10.22 -0.38 -4.88
N GLY A 104 -9.60 -1.16 -3.99
CA GLY A 104 -8.51 -0.69 -3.15
C GLY A 104 -7.27 -0.26 -3.94
N VAL A 105 -6.88 -1.06 -4.94
CA VAL A 105 -5.76 -0.74 -5.84
C VAL A 105 -6.06 0.52 -6.65
N PHE A 106 -7.27 0.64 -7.20
CA PHE A 106 -7.67 1.84 -7.94
C PHE A 106 -7.63 3.09 -7.06
N ALA A 107 -8.16 3.02 -5.84
CA ALA A 107 -8.12 4.13 -4.89
C ALA A 107 -6.68 4.53 -4.53
N ALA A 108 -5.81 3.55 -4.26
CA ALA A 108 -4.40 3.81 -3.98
C ALA A 108 -3.69 4.46 -5.17
N ALA A 109 -3.90 3.95 -6.39
CA ALA A 109 -3.32 4.48 -7.61
C ALA A 109 -3.82 5.91 -7.90
N PHE A 110 -5.11 6.18 -7.69
CA PHE A 110 -5.70 7.51 -7.83
C PHE A 110 -5.08 8.51 -6.85
N LEU A 111 -4.92 8.13 -5.58
CA LEU A 111 -4.30 8.98 -4.56
C LEU A 111 -2.84 9.27 -4.88
N LEU A 112 -2.08 8.27 -5.31
CA LEU A 112 -0.70 8.43 -5.80
C LEU A 112 -0.67 9.40 -6.98
N GLY A 113 -1.49 9.19 -8.00
CA GLY A 113 -1.57 10.07 -9.17
C GLY A 113 -1.94 11.51 -8.80
N ARG A 114 -2.87 11.69 -7.86
CA ARG A 114 -3.26 13.01 -7.35
C ARG A 114 -2.11 13.69 -6.60
N LEU A 115 -1.31 12.95 -5.84
CA LEU A 115 -0.16 13.50 -5.13
C LEU A 115 0.96 13.91 -6.10
N LEU A 116 1.24 13.10 -7.12
CA LEU A 116 2.24 13.41 -8.13
C LEU A 116 1.84 14.63 -8.97
N ARG A 117 0.56 14.77 -9.33
CA ARG A 117 0.05 15.94 -10.08
C ARG A 117 0.15 17.27 -9.30
N ARG A 118 0.33 17.22 -7.99
CA ARG A 118 0.40 18.41 -7.12
C ARG A 118 1.81 18.98 -6.99
N ARG A 119 2.82 18.30 -7.52
CA ARG A 119 4.18 18.82 -7.70
C ARG A 119 4.38 19.20 -9.17
#